data_AF-A0A6J4T2X2-F1
#
_entry.id   AF-A0A6J4T2X2-F1
#
_cell.length_a   1.000
_cell.length_b   1.000
_cell.length_c   1.000
_cell.angle_alpha   90.00
_cell.angle_beta   90.00
_cell.angle_gamma   90.00
#
_symmetry.space_group_name_H-M   'P 1'
#
loop_
_entity.id
_entity.type
_entity.pdbx_description
1 polymer ?
#
loop_
_entity_poly.entity_id
_entity_poly.type
_entity_poly.pdbx_seq_one_letter_code
_entity_poly.pdbx_strand_id
1 'polypeptide(L)'
;LVGFDEGAFDAVVDEFTEFAARLEVPDVTFIPISALDGDNVVDRSERMPWYDGPPLLYHLEHVHIASDRNLIDPRFPVQWVVRPGVAGRESDSEDPELHDYRGYAGQIAGGVFRPGEDVLVLPSGARSRVASVETFDGPVDQAFAPMSVTIRLEDDLDISRGDMLCRPQNRPLVERDLDAMVCWMAEAPMQPGGRYLVKHTTRTARAVLSDLQYRIDVQTLHRHEEAERLELNEIGRMTIRTAVPLAFDPYRRNRSTGSFVLVDETTNDTVAAGMLLGPASDKDVTWDTGELTRERRWAALGAKGTTLWFTGLPASGKSTIAAALEARLVDTGVPAYRLDGDNLRHGLNENLGFSPEDRAENVRRTAHAARLLADSGVVALVSLVSPYAADRDAARAIHAEQDIDFLEVFVDTPLSECERRDPKGLYARARAGEIPEFTGISAPYEPPPSPELTLTASDVADAVERAWALLVARGVVGGSA
;
A
#
# COMPACT_ATOMS: atom_id res chain seq x y z
N LEU A 1 15.56 -27.62 -27.86
CA LEU A 1 14.71 -27.41 -29.05
C LEU A 1 14.49 -28.75 -29.74
N VAL A 2 13.24 -29.14 -29.97
CA VAL A 2 12.87 -30.41 -30.60
C VAL A 2 13.17 -30.32 -32.11
N GLY A 3 14.44 -30.44 -32.49
CA GLY A 3 14.87 -30.32 -33.89
C GLY A 3 14.80 -28.89 -34.46
N PHE A 4 14.98 -27.85 -33.63
CA PHE A 4 14.94 -26.43 -34.03
C PHE A 4 13.58 -25.95 -34.57
N ASP A 5 12.50 -26.63 -34.16
CA ASP A 5 11.12 -26.30 -34.53
C ASP A 5 10.62 -25.00 -33.88
N GLU A 6 10.02 -24.13 -34.69
CA GLU A 6 9.44 -22.84 -34.29
C GLU A 6 8.18 -23.02 -33.43
N GLY A 7 7.27 -23.92 -33.82
CA GLY A 7 6.03 -24.15 -33.09
C GLY A 7 6.25 -24.69 -31.67
N ALA A 8 7.25 -25.55 -31.48
CA ALA A 8 7.66 -26.04 -30.16
C ALA A 8 8.29 -24.93 -29.30
N PHE A 9 8.97 -23.96 -29.92
CA PHE A 9 9.47 -22.78 -29.20
C PHE A 9 8.32 -21.87 -28.79
N ASP A 10 7.43 -21.52 -29.71
CA ASP A 10 6.27 -20.66 -29.47
C ASP A 10 5.35 -21.23 -28.38
N ALA A 11 5.12 -22.55 -28.38
CA ALA A 11 4.34 -23.20 -27.33
C ALA A 11 4.94 -23.01 -25.93
N VAL A 12 6.27 -23.08 -25.80
CA VAL A 12 6.97 -22.84 -24.52
C VAL A 12 6.93 -21.36 -24.15
N VAL A 13 7.06 -20.46 -25.14
CA VAL A 13 6.93 -19.02 -24.94
C VAL A 13 5.54 -18.67 -24.42
N ASP A 14 4.48 -19.20 -25.02
CA ASP A 14 3.10 -18.97 -24.61
C ASP A 14 2.84 -19.49 -23.20
N GLU A 15 3.24 -20.72 -22.90
CA GLU A 15 3.09 -21.33 -21.56
C GLU A 15 3.83 -20.50 -20.50
N PHE A 16 5.06 -20.10 -20.77
CA PHE A 16 5.84 -19.29 -19.85
C PHE A 16 5.28 -17.88 -19.71
N THR A 17 4.76 -17.27 -20.78
CA THR A 17 4.15 -15.94 -20.74
C THR A 17 2.87 -15.96 -19.92
N GLU A 18 2.03 -17.00 -20.03
CA GLU A 18 0.83 -17.15 -19.20
C GLU A 18 1.19 -17.29 -17.72
N PHE A 19 2.23 -18.05 -17.40
CA PHE A 19 2.75 -18.17 -16.04
C PHE A 19 3.34 -16.85 -15.53
N ALA A 20 4.20 -16.21 -16.33
CA ALA A 20 4.86 -14.96 -16.00
C ALA A 20 3.89 -13.80 -15.83
N ALA A 21 2.74 -13.80 -16.53
CA ALA A 21 1.69 -12.79 -16.34
C ALA A 21 1.09 -12.78 -14.92
N ARG A 22 1.24 -13.89 -14.17
CA ARG A 22 0.85 -13.97 -12.74
C ARG A 22 1.93 -13.39 -11.82
N LEU A 23 3.11 -13.12 -12.34
CA LEU A 23 4.25 -12.53 -11.65
C LEU A 23 4.45 -11.10 -12.15
N GLU A 24 4.87 -10.19 -11.28
CA GLU A 24 5.21 -8.82 -11.68
C GLU A 24 6.65 -8.74 -12.22
N VAL A 25 6.97 -9.54 -13.25
CA VAL A 25 8.30 -9.56 -13.89
C VAL A 25 8.26 -8.71 -15.16
N PRO A 26 8.90 -7.52 -15.18
CA PRO A 26 9.04 -6.74 -16.40
C PRO A 26 10.08 -7.37 -17.34
N ASP A 27 9.96 -7.08 -18.63
CA ASP A 27 11.02 -7.25 -19.64
C ASP A 27 11.57 -8.69 -19.83
N VAL A 28 10.68 -9.68 -19.99
CA VAL A 28 11.08 -11.06 -20.32
C VAL A 28 11.52 -11.16 -21.79
N THR A 29 12.74 -11.66 -22.04
CA THR A 29 13.27 -11.91 -23.38
C THR A 29 13.45 -13.42 -23.60
N PHE A 30 12.91 -13.95 -24.70
CA PHE A 30 13.01 -15.37 -25.06
C PHE A 30 14.08 -15.56 -26.14
N ILE A 31 15.06 -16.43 -25.88
CA ILE A 31 16.16 -16.73 -26.81
C ILE A 31 16.22 -18.25 -26.99
N PRO A 32 15.93 -18.81 -28.19
CA PRO A 32 16.06 -20.24 -28.44
C PRO A 32 17.54 -20.60 -28.56
N ILE A 33 18.05 -21.47 -27.68
CA ILE A 33 19.47 -21.84 -27.64
C ILE A 33 19.70 -23.35 -27.75
N SER A 34 20.88 -23.73 -28.25
CA SER A 34 21.48 -25.06 -28.06
C SER A 34 22.83 -24.89 -27.37
N ALA A 35 22.89 -25.14 -26.05
CA ALA A 35 24.13 -25.02 -25.30
C ALA A 35 25.20 -26.05 -25.73
N LEU A 36 24.77 -27.22 -26.20
CA LEU A 36 25.68 -28.29 -26.65
C LEU A 36 26.35 -27.94 -27.98
N ASP A 37 25.57 -27.43 -28.95
CA ASP A 37 26.05 -27.15 -30.30
C ASP A 37 26.44 -25.68 -30.54
N GLY A 38 26.17 -24.79 -29.56
CA GLY A 38 26.51 -23.38 -29.61
C GLY A 38 25.51 -22.46 -30.31
N ASP A 39 24.37 -22.96 -30.80
CA ASP A 39 23.36 -22.15 -31.51
C ASP A 39 22.80 -21.02 -30.64
N ASN A 40 22.84 -19.79 -31.17
CA ASN A 40 22.35 -18.58 -30.51
C ASN A 40 22.99 -18.32 -29.13
N VAL A 41 24.14 -18.94 -28.84
CA VAL A 41 24.90 -18.68 -27.60
C VAL A 41 25.81 -17.47 -27.80
N VAL A 42 26.71 -17.55 -28.78
CA VAL A 42 27.63 -16.46 -29.16
C VAL A 42 27.18 -15.87 -30.49
N ASP A 43 27.09 -16.72 -31.51
CA ASP A 43 26.69 -16.36 -32.86
C ASP A 43 25.24 -16.74 -33.15
N ARG A 44 24.61 -16.05 -34.11
CA ARG A 44 23.27 -16.40 -34.58
C ARG A 44 23.31 -17.73 -35.31
N SER A 45 22.34 -18.60 -35.01
CA SER A 45 22.23 -19.92 -35.62
C SER A 45 21.68 -19.84 -37.04
N GLU A 46 22.30 -20.57 -37.97
CA GLU A 46 21.76 -20.80 -39.32
C GLU A 46 20.63 -21.83 -39.34
N ARG A 47 20.49 -22.65 -38.28
CA ARG A 47 19.47 -23.71 -38.16
C ARG A 47 18.09 -23.18 -37.76
N MET A 48 18.01 -21.93 -37.31
CA MET A 48 16.78 -21.27 -36.88
C MET A 48 16.59 -19.95 -37.66
N PRO A 49 16.37 -20.01 -38.99
CA PRO A 49 16.18 -18.80 -39.80
C PRO A 49 14.92 -18.01 -39.42
N TRP A 50 13.97 -18.65 -38.74
CA TRP A 50 12.74 -18.04 -38.22
C TRP A 50 12.99 -17.15 -36.99
N TYR A 51 14.09 -17.35 -36.24
CA TYR A 51 14.39 -16.52 -35.08
C TYR A 51 15.17 -15.27 -35.49
N ASP A 52 14.55 -14.10 -35.33
CA ASP A 52 15.13 -12.79 -35.68
C ASP A 52 15.82 -12.04 -34.55
N GLY A 53 15.73 -12.55 -33.32
CA GLY A 53 16.34 -11.93 -32.15
C GLY A 53 17.86 -12.10 -32.07
N PRO A 54 18.51 -11.43 -31.10
CA PRO A 54 19.95 -11.55 -30.89
C PRO A 54 20.33 -12.91 -30.26
N PRO A 55 21.58 -13.36 -30.44
CA PRO A 55 22.13 -14.44 -29.62
C PRO A 55 22.30 -13.99 -28.16
N LEU A 56 22.43 -14.95 -27.25
CA LEU A 56 22.48 -14.72 -25.81
C LEU A 56 23.62 -13.77 -25.40
N LEU A 57 24.84 -13.97 -25.91
CA LEU A 57 25.97 -13.12 -25.57
C LEU A 57 25.71 -11.66 -25.98
N TYR A 58 25.22 -11.45 -27.21
CA TYR A 58 24.88 -10.11 -27.68
C TYR A 58 23.82 -9.46 -26.78
N HIS A 59 22.78 -10.21 -26.38
CA HIS A 59 21.78 -9.69 -25.46
C HIS A 59 22.38 -9.26 -24.12
N LEU A 60 23.23 -10.09 -23.51
CA LEU A 60 23.89 -9.78 -22.23
C LEU A 60 24.82 -8.56 -22.31
N GLU A 61 25.44 -8.31 -23.46
CA GLU A 61 26.31 -7.14 -23.69
C GLU A 61 25.52 -5.84 -23.89
N HIS A 62 24.29 -5.92 -24.40
CA HIS A 62 23.50 -4.75 -24.81
C HIS A 62 22.27 -4.48 -23.93
N VAL A 63 21.95 -5.37 -22.99
CA VAL A 63 20.80 -5.20 -22.09
C VAL A 63 20.96 -3.92 -21.26
N HIS A 64 19.92 -3.09 -21.26
CA HIS A 64 19.95 -1.79 -20.61
C HIS A 64 19.62 -1.92 -19.12
N ILE A 65 20.63 -1.85 -18.26
CA ILE A 65 20.50 -2.01 -16.80
C ILE A 65 20.34 -0.69 -16.02
N ALA A 66 20.38 0.47 -16.70
CA ALA A 66 20.40 1.76 -16.00
C ALA A 66 19.02 2.17 -15.45
N SER A 67 17.93 1.69 -16.06
CA SER A 67 16.53 1.97 -15.67
C SER A 67 16.19 1.51 -14.25
N ASP A 68 16.85 0.46 -13.75
CA ASP A 68 16.58 -0.14 -12.44
C ASP A 68 17.17 0.67 -11.28
N ARG A 69 17.98 1.69 -11.57
CA ARG A 69 18.60 2.51 -10.53
C ARG A 69 17.59 3.51 -9.99
N ASN A 70 17.32 3.41 -8.68
CA ASN A 70 16.58 4.46 -8.00
C ASN A 70 17.46 5.72 -7.92
N LEU A 71 17.23 6.67 -8.84
CA LEU A 71 17.87 7.99 -8.86
C LEU A 71 16.96 9.09 -8.27
N ILE A 72 15.78 8.72 -7.77
CA ILE A 72 14.72 9.64 -7.34
C ILE A 72 14.71 9.83 -5.82
N ASP A 73 14.97 8.76 -5.06
CA ASP A 73 14.82 8.70 -3.62
C ASP A 73 16.20 8.70 -2.92
N PRO A 74 16.69 9.83 -2.40
CA PRO A 74 18.00 9.90 -1.75
C PRO A 74 18.00 9.09 -0.46
N ARG A 75 18.81 8.02 -0.44
CA ARG A 75 19.03 7.12 0.71
C ARG A 75 20.52 6.91 0.88
N PHE A 76 21.08 7.39 1.98
CA PHE A 76 22.48 7.18 2.29
C PHE A 76 22.60 6.55 3.68
N PRO A 77 22.65 5.20 3.76
CA PRO A 77 22.90 4.51 5.02
C PRO A 77 24.36 4.72 5.43
N VAL A 78 24.55 5.31 6.60
CA VAL A 78 25.87 5.60 7.16
C VAL A 78 26.53 4.29 7.57
N GLN A 79 27.66 3.98 6.96
CA GLN A 79 28.44 2.77 7.21
C GLN A 79 29.55 3.02 8.22
N TRP A 80 30.16 4.20 8.18
CA TRP A 80 31.31 4.56 9.00
C TRP A 80 31.35 6.06 9.28
N VAL A 81 31.81 6.44 10.47
CA VAL A 81 32.05 7.83 10.84
C VAL A 81 33.55 8.08 10.85
N VAL A 82 34.03 8.85 9.88
CA VAL A 82 35.44 9.17 9.69
C VAL A 82 35.82 10.32 10.61
N ARG A 83 36.75 10.07 11.52
CA ARG A 83 37.37 11.05 12.44
C ARG A 83 38.89 10.80 12.50
N PRO A 84 39.68 11.47 11.65
CA PRO A 84 41.12 11.25 11.56
C PRO A 84 41.89 11.50 12.88
N GLY A 85 41.41 12.40 13.75
CA GLY A 85 42.13 12.83 14.96
C GLY A 85 41.84 12.11 16.29
N VAL A 86 40.92 11.14 16.37
CA VAL A 86 40.41 10.63 17.67
C VAL A 86 40.79 9.16 17.97
N ALA A 87 41.31 8.42 16.98
CA ALA A 87 41.44 6.97 17.08
C ALA A 87 42.79 6.50 17.64
N GLY A 88 43.02 6.63 18.96
CA GLY A 88 43.82 5.73 19.83
C GLY A 88 45.25 5.31 19.43
N ARG A 89 45.77 5.78 18.31
CA ARG A 89 47.16 5.77 17.87
C ARG A 89 47.58 7.23 17.85
N GLU A 90 48.83 7.47 18.20
CA GLU A 90 49.44 8.80 18.27
C GLU A 90 48.93 9.70 17.14
N SER A 91 48.53 10.91 17.51
CA SER A 91 47.96 11.92 16.61
C SER A 91 49.00 12.33 15.56
N ASP A 92 49.16 11.52 14.52
CA ASP A 92 50.22 11.70 13.51
C ASP A 92 49.79 12.63 12.37
N SER A 93 48.54 13.12 12.34
CA SER A 93 48.17 14.17 11.38
C SER A 93 48.59 15.54 11.92
N GLU A 94 49.74 16.05 11.47
CA GLU A 94 50.18 17.44 11.71
C GLU A 94 49.30 18.48 10.99
N ASP A 95 48.30 18.04 10.22
CA ASP A 95 47.37 18.91 9.49
C ASP A 95 46.27 19.46 10.41
N PRO A 96 46.27 20.77 10.71
CA PRO A 96 45.26 21.40 11.56
C PRO A 96 43.85 21.28 11.00
N GLU A 97 43.68 21.13 9.68
CA GLU A 97 42.36 21.02 9.04
C GLU A 97 41.66 19.68 9.34
N LEU A 98 42.42 18.65 9.74
CA LEU A 98 41.88 17.32 10.03
C LEU A 98 41.45 17.12 11.48
N HIS A 99 41.78 18.06 12.37
CA HIS A 99 41.45 17.96 13.79
C HIS A 99 39.93 17.93 14.04
N ASP A 100 39.20 18.76 13.30
CA ASP A 100 37.74 18.89 13.40
C ASP A 100 37.02 18.17 12.23
N TYR A 101 37.74 17.34 11.47
CA TYR A 101 37.14 16.62 10.34
C TYR A 101 36.14 15.56 10.84
N ARG A 102 34.91 15.70 10.37
CA ARG A 102 33.84 14.73 10.56
C ARG A 102 33.16 14.41 9.24
N GLY A 103 33.41 13.20 8.73
CA GLY A 103 32.81 12.68 7.52
C GLY A 103 31.96 11.44 7.78
N TYR A 104 30.85 11.30 7.07
CA TYR A 104 29.97 10.14 7.15
C TYR A 104 30.14 9.32 5.87
N ALA A 105 30.83 8.20 5.96
CA ALA A 105 31.12 7.34 4.83
C ALA A 105 30.06 6.25 4.67
N GLY A 106 29.74 5.93 3.43
CA GLY A 106 28.72 4.96 3.06
C GLY A 106 28.59 4.81 1.56
N GLN A 107 27.67 3.96 1.14
CA GLN A 107 27.31 3.79 -0.26
C GLN A 107 25.91 4.35 -0.48
N ILE A 108 25.71 5.15 -1.52
CA ILE A 108 24.40 5.71 -1.85
C ILE A 108 23.48 4.58 -2.30
N ALA A 109 22.42 4.32 -1.53
CA ALA A 109 21.43 3.28 -1.79
C ALA A 109 20.33 3.74 -2.75
N GLY A 110 20.17 5.04 -2.94
CA GLY A 110 19.22 5.62 -3.87
C GLY A 110 19.41 7.13 -3.99
N GLY A 111 18.89 7.71 -5.08
CA GLY A 111 18.87 9.13 -5.32
C GLY A 111 20.22 9.76 -5.64
N VAL A 112 20.25 11.09 -5.52
CA VAL A 112 21.42 11.93 -5.76
C VAL A 112 21.61 12.88 -4.58
N PHE A 113 22.85 13.03 -4.13
CA PHE A 113 23.25 13.99 -3.11
C PHE A 113 24.19 15.03 -3.75
N ARG A 114 23.98 16.30 -3.41
CA ARG A 114 24.84 17.42 -3.84
C ARG A 114 25.22 18.30 -2.66
N PRO A 115 26.41 18.94 -2.69
CA PRO A 115 26.72 20.04 -1.79
C PRO A 115 25.62 21.11 -1.83
N GLY A 116 25.29 21.66 -0.67
CA GLY A 116 24.26 22.67 -0.50
C GLY A 116 22.83 22.14 -0.35
N GLU A 117 22.56 20.84 -0.49
CA GLU A 117 21.20 20.29 -0.34
C GLU A 117 20.83 20.02 1.12
N ASP A 118 19.56 20.27 1.48
CA ASP A 118 19.03 19.95 2.81
C ASP A 118 18.89 18.44 2.99
N VAL A 119 19.32 17.96 4.16
CA VAL A 119 19.22 16.55 4.56
C VAL A 119 18.59 16.38 5.94
N LEU A 120 18.02 15.21 6.14
CA LEU A 120 17.45 14.73 7.38
C LEU A 120 18.20 13.47 7.81
N VAL A 121 18.56 13.40 9.09
CA VAL A 121 19.14 12.21 9.71
C VAL A 121 18.03 11.38 10.33
N LEU A 122 17.99 10.09 10.01
CA LEU A 122 17.05 9.13 10.60
C LEU A 122 17.80 8.12 11.48
N PRO A 123 17.23 7.74 12.65
CA PRO A 123 15.87 8.02 13.10
C PRO A 123 15.68 9.32 13.90
N SER A 124 16.74 10.08 14.20
CA SER A 124 16.66 11.25 15.11
C SER A 124 15.78 12.40 14.60
N GLY A 125 15.62 12.53 13.28
CA GLY A 125 14.90 13.63 12.65
C GLY A 125 15.70 14.95 12.62
N ALA A 126 16.98 14.93 13.00
CA ALA A 126 17.84 16.10 12.94
C ALA A 126 18.02 16.58 11.49
N ARG A 127 18.04 17.90 11.28
CA ARG A 127 18.21 18.52 9.96
C ARG A 127 19.59 19.15 9.85
N SER A 128 20.16 19.12 8.65
CA SER A 128 21.37 19.85 8.29
C SER A 128 21.42 20.06 6.77
N ARG A 129 22.53 20.56 6.26
CA ARG A 129 22.84 20.70 4.84
C ARG A 129 24.13 19.94 4.52
N VAL A 130 24.22 19.38 3.32
CA VAL A 130 25.45 18.76 2.82
C VAL A 130 26.50 19.84 2.58
N ALA A 131 27.60 19.81 3.33
CA ALA A 131 28.72 20.72 3.13
C ALA A 131 29.57 20.29 1.92
N SER A 132 29.90 18.99 1.84
CA SER A 132 30.63 18.40 0.72
C SER A 132 30.26 16.93 0.53
N VAL A 133 30.47 16.43 -0.69
CA VAL A 133 30.45 15.01 -1.01
C VAL A 133 31.82 14.66 -1.58
N GLU A 134 32.49 13.68 -1.00
CA GLU A 134 33.91 13.39 -1.25
C GLU A 134 34.10 11.93 -1.68
N THR A 135 34.96 11.72 -2.68
CA THR A 135 35.48 10.40 -3.09
C THR A 135 36.97 10.32 -2.78
N PHE A 136 37.61 9.20 -3.15
CA PHE A 136 39.07 9.08 -3.08
C PHE A 136 39.81 10.16 -3.89
N ASP A 137 39.25 10.55 -5.05
CA ASP A 137 39.86 11.54 -5.95
C ASP A 137 39.57 12.99 -5.53
N GLY A 138 38.79 13.19 -4.46
CA GLY A 138 38.44 14.49 -3.91
C GLY A 138 36.94 14.81 -3.93
N PRO A 139 36.57 16.07 -3.68
CA PRO A 139 35.17 16.52 -3.69
C PRO A 139 34.52 16.41 -5.07
N VAL A 140 33.23 16.10 -5.09
CA VAL A 140 32.40 16.01 -6.30
C VAL A 140 31.14 16.88 -6.19
N ASP A 141 30.70 17.43 -7.32
CA ASP A 141 29.49 18.28 -7.39
C ASP A 141 28.19 17.50 -7.16
N GLN A 142 28.21 16.19 -7.43
CA GLN A 142 27.10 15.29 -7.17
C GLN A 142 27.59 13.85 -7.02
N ALA A 143 26.89 13.08 -6.20
CA ALA A 143 27.05 11.64 -6.14
C ALA A 143 25.69 10.94 -6.18
N PHE A 144 25.63 9.79 -6.83
CA PHE A 144 24.40 9.05 -7.09
C PHE A 144 24.59 7.57 -6.80
N ALA A 145 23.49 6.83 -6.65
CA ALA A 145 23.56 5.39 -6.41
C ALA A 145 24.27 4.65 -7.58
N PRO A 146 25.22 3.74 -7.34
CA PRO A 146 25.66 3.20 -6.05
C PRO A 146 27.07 3.67 -5.63
N MET A 147 27.40 4.96 -5.81
CA MET A 147 28.73 5.48 -5.45
C MET A 147 29.00 5.36 -3.94
N SER A 148 30.22 4.97 -3.59
CA SER A 148 30.75 5.04 -2.23
C SER A 148 31.40 6.40 -2.02
N VAL A 149 30.89 7.15 -1.04
CA VAL A 149 31.30 8.53 -0.77
C VAL A 149 31.39 8.78 0.72
N THR A 150 32.04 9.89 1.06
CA THR A 150 31.98 10.50 2.38
C THR A 150 31.22 11.81 2.28
N ILE A 151 30.15 11.94 3.06
CA ILE A 151 29.34 13.16 3.12
C ILE A 151 29.73 13.93 4.37
N ARG A 152 30.04 15.22 4.22
CA ARG A 152 30.18 16.16 5.34
C ARG A 152 28.92 17.00 5.47
N LEU A 153 28.56 17.33 6.70
CA LEU A 153 27.42 18.19 7.00
C LEU A 153 27.91 19.54 7.53
N GLU A 154 27.07 20.57 7.39
CA GLU A 154 27.36 21.91 7.93
C GLU A 154 27.27 21.94 9.47
N ASP A 155 26.43 21.09 10.05
CA ASP A 155 26.19 21.02 11.49
C ASP A 155 26.84 19.77 12.12
N ASP A 156 27.32 19.93 13.35
CA ASP A 156 27.84 18.83 14.17
C ASP A 156 26.72 18.00 14.79
N LEU A 157 26.17 17.08 13.99
CA LEU A 157 25.10 16.19 14.42
C LEU A 157 25.62 14.87 14.99
N ASP A 158 24.95 14.33 16.01
CA ASP A 158 25.22 12.98 16.49
C ASP A 158 24.63 11.94 15.52
N ILE A 159 25.51 11.29 14.76
CA ILE A 159 25.17 10.31 13.72
C ILE A 159 26.13 9.14 13.88
N SER A 160 25.57 7.93 13.83
CA SER A 160 26.27 6.67 14.01
C SER A 160 26.04 5.72 12.84
N ARG A 161 26.80 4.61 12.80
CA ARG A 161 26.55 3.53 11.84
C ARG A 161 25.11 3.02 11.98
N GLY A 162 24.44 2.84 10.85
CA GLY A 162 23.05 2.38 10.78
C GLY A 162 22.04 3.53 10.68
N ASP A 163 22.45 4.77 10.95
CA ASP A 163 21.62 5.94 10.64
C ASP A 163 21.56 6.17 9.13
N MET A 164 20.53 6.89 8.69
CA MET A 164 20.30 7.15 7.27
C MET A 164 20.16 8.65 7.03
N LEU A 165 20.89 9.17 6.04
CA LEU A 165 20.63 10.49 5.48
C LEU A 165 19.61 10.37 4.34
N CYS A 166 18.60 11.23 4.35
CA CYS A 166 17.59 11.33 3.29
C CYS A 166 17.17 12.80 3.09
N ARG A 167 16.30 13.07 2.11
CA ARG A 167 15.75 14.42 1.92
C ARG A 167 14.52 14.66 2.80
N PRO A 168 14.35 15.85 3.41
CA PRO A 168 13.24 16.12 4.33
C PRO A 168 11.83 15.96 3.72
N GLN A 169 11.66 16.13 2.41
CA GLN A 169 10.39 15.98 1.69
C GLN A 169 10.26 14.64 0.95
N ASN A 170 11.29 13.77 1.02
CA ASN A 170 11.28 12.43 0.45
C ASN A 170 11.91 11.47 1.46
N ARG A 171 11.11 11.10 2.47
CA ARG A 171 11.55 10.26 3.59
C ARG A 171 11.19 8.79 3.34
N PRO A 172 12.05 7.85 3.74
CA PRO A 172 11.64 6.46 3.92
C PRO A 172 10.67 6.32 5.10
N LEU A 173 10.05 5.15 5.21
CA LEU A 173 9.29 4.73 6.39
C LEU A 173 10.24 4.50 7.56
N VAL A 174 9.81 4.77 8.80
CA VAL A 174 10.63 4.58 10.00
C VAL A 174 9.80 3.84 11.05
N GLU A 175 9.89 2.52 11.05
CA GLU A 175 8.98 1.67 11.84
C GLU A 175 9.73 0.55 12.56
N ARG A 176 9.11 0.02 13.61
CA ARG A 176 9.60 -1.16 14.32
C ARG A 176 8.95 -2.45 13.86
N ASP A 177 7.68 -2.35 13.47
CA ASP A 177 6.86 -3.46 13.01
C ASP A 177 6.81 -3.46 11.50
N LEU A 178 7.39 -4.51 10.92
CA LEU A 178 7.69 -4.61 9.50
C LEU A 178 6.84 -5.72 8.89
N ASP A 179 6.19 -5.44 7.78
CA ASP A 179 5.58 -6.47 6.94
C ASP A 179 6.57 -6.86 5.84
N ALA A 180 6.87 -8.14 5.74
CA ALA A 180 7.92 -8.64 4.87
C ALA A 180 7.57 -9.97 4.21
N MET A 181 8.05 -10.14 2.98
CA MET A 181 8.19 -11.45 2.37
C MET A 181 9.55 -12.03 2.75
N VAL A 182 9.57 -13.26 3.27
CA VAL A 182 10.78 -13.91 3.77
C VAL A 182 10.97 -15.23 3.05
N CYS A 183 12.17 -15.46 2.52
CA CYS A 183 12.64 -16.74 2.01
C CYS A 183 13.54 -17.38 3.07
N TRP A 184 13.10 -18.52 3.60
CA TRP A 184 13.84 -19.26 4.61
C TRP A 184 14.91 -20.15 3.97
N MET A 185 16.13 -20.09 4.48
CA MET A 185 17.32 -20.71 3.86
C MET A 185 18.06 -21.66 4.78
N ALA A 186 17.62 -21.80 6.04
CA ALA A 186 18.23 -22.70 7.00
C ALA A 186 17.52 -24.07 7.02
N GLU A 187 18.29 -25.14 7.26
CA GLU A 187 17.73 -26.49 7.47
C GLU A 187 16.85 -26.55 8.72
N ALA A 188 17.25 -25.84 9.78
CA ALA A 188 16.44 -25.69 10.97
C ALA A 188 15.19 -24.85 10.65
N PRO A 189 13.96 -25.34 10.92
CA PRO A 189 12.75 -24.59 10.63
C PRO A 189 12.66 -23.29 11.43
N MET A 190 12.04 -22.29 10.80
CA MET A 190 11.69 -21.02 11.43
C MET A 190 10.88 -21.27 12.72
N GLN A 191 11.25 -20.59 13.80
CA GLN A 191 10.53 -20.69 15.08
C GLN A 191 9.58 -19.48 15.22
N PRO A 192 8.26 -19.69 15.38
CA PRO A 192 7.33 -18.62 15.72
C PRO A 192 7.72 -17.95 17.04
N GLY A 193 7.75 -16.62 17.09
CA GLY A 193 8.27 -15.88 18.25
C GLY A 193 9.79 -15.99 18.43
N GLY A 194 10.50 -16.61 17.47
CA GLY A 194 11.94 -16.78 17.49
C GLY A 194 12.68 -15.43 17.46
N ARG A 195 13.83 -15.39 18.12
CA ARG A 195 14.69 -14.21 18.23
C ARG A 195 15.86 -14.33 17.25
N TYR A 196 16.06 -13.29 16.46
CA TYR A 196 17.09 -13.23 15.42
C TYR A 196 17.73 -11.84 15.41
N LEU A 197 18.87 -11.69 14.74
CA LEU A 197 19.34 -10.38 14.30
C LEU A 197 18.79 -10.09 12.91
N VAL A 198 18.16 -8.94 12.73
CA VAL A 198 17.93 -8.36 11.41
C VAL A 198 19.14 -7.51 11.03
N LYS A 199 19.74 -7.78 9.88
CA LYS A 199 20.73 -6.91 9.26
C LYS A 199 20.10 -6.23 8.06
N HIS A 200 19.87 -4.94 8.21
CA HIS A 200 19.23 -4.08 7.22
C HIS A 200 20.16 -2.93 6.90
N THR A 201 20.50 -2.77 5.62
CA THR A 201 21.54 -1.83 5.16
C THR A 201 22.82 -1.94 6.00
N THR A 202 23.14 -0.92 6.80
CA THR A 202 24.33 -0.86 7.66
C THR A 202 24.01 -1.09 9.14
N ARG A 203 22.71 -1.22 9.48
CA ARG A 203 22.18 -1.46 10.83
C ARG A 203 21.99 -2.95 11.10
N THR A 204 22.37 -3.37 12.29
CA THR A 204 22.01 -4.68 12.84
C THR A 204 21.19 -4.45 14.10
N ALA A 205 20.03 -5.08 14.20
CA ALA A 205 19.12 -4.96 15.34
C ALA A 205 18.57 -6.34 15.73
N ARG A 206 18.19 -6.50 16.99
CA ARG A 206 17.41 -7.68 17.39
C ARG A 206 16.01 -7.61 16.80
N ALA A 207 15.48 -8.76 16.42
CA ALA A 207 14.17 -8.92 15.81
C ALA A 207 13.46 -10.17 16.36
N VAL A 208 12.14 -10.11 16.39
CA VAL A 208 11.26 -11.23 16.74
C VAL A 208 10.32 -11.47 15.57
N LEU A 209 10.23 -12.72 15.12
CA LEU A 209 9.26 -13.13 14.10
C LEU A 209 7.91 -13.30 14.78
N SER A 210 6.96 -12.42 14.46
CA SER A 210 5.75 -12.24 15.28
C SER A 210 4.57 -13.06 14.77
N ASP A 211 4.31 -13.02 13.46
CA ASP A 211 3.13 -13.63 12.83
C ASP A 211 3.45 -14.06 11.39
N LEU A 212 3.22 -15.33 11.04
CA LEU A 212 3.28 -15.82 9.67
C LEU A 212 1.88 -15.75 9.08
N GLN A 213 1.65 -14.82 8.15
CA GLN A 213 0.32 -14.57 7.58
C GLN A 213 -0.07 -15.66 6.58
N TYR A 214 0.87 -16.05 5.72
CA TYR A 214 0.73 -17.18 4.80
C TYR A 214 2.08 -17.63 4.27
N ARG A 215 2.14 -18.91 3.88
CA ARG A 215 3.22 -19.47 3.05
C ARG A 215 2.79 -19.49 1.58
N ILE A 216 3.72 -19.23 0.66
CA ILE A 216 3.51 -19.36 -0.78
C ILE A 216 4.04 -20.71 -1.24
N ASP A 217 3.21 -21.48 -1.94
CA ASP A 217 3.68 -22.63 -2.70
C ASP A 217 4.41 -22.13 -3.95
N VAL A 218 5.69 -22.44 -4.06
CA VAL A 218 6.56 -21.91 -5.14
C VAL A 218 6.25 -22.50 -6.52
N GLN A 219 5.54 -23.62 -6.60
CA GLN A 219 5.16 -24.27 -7.86
C GLN A 219 3.84 -23.72 -8.40
N THR A 220 2.90 -23.44 -7.51
CA THR A 220 1.52 -23.08 -7.86
C THR A 220 1.17 -21.62 -7.59
N LEU A 221 2.00 -20.91 -6.80
CA LEU A 221 1.77 -19.55 -6.29
C LEU A 221 0.54 -19.41 -5.38
N HIS A 222 -0.05 -20.51 -4.94
CA HIS A 222 -1.14 -20.50 -3.97
C HIS A 222 -0.66 -20.10 -2.57
N ARG A 223 -1.53 -19.41 -1.83
CA ARG A 223 -1.27 -18.99 -0.45
C ARG A 223 -1.88 -20.00 0.52
N HIS A 224 -1.08 -20.42 1.49
CA HIS A 224 -1.47 -21.29 2.59
C HIS A 224 -1.48 -20.49 3.88
N GLU A 225 -2.66 -20.04 4.31
CA GLU A 225 -2.86 -19.20 5.50
C GLU A 225 -2.78 -19.99 6.82
N GLU A 226 -2.93 -21.32 6.76
CA GLU A 226 -2.83 -22.21 7.94
C GLU A 226 -1.38 -22.57 8.30
N ALA A 227 -0.38 -22.07 7.56
CA ALA A 227 1.02 -22.39 7.80
C ALA A 227 1.53 -21.73 9.08
N GLU A 228 2.06 -22.54 10.01
CA GLU A 228 2.58 -22.03 11.29
C GLU A 228 4.08 -21.67 11.24
N ARG A 229 4.83 -22.22 10.27
CA ARG A 229 6.28 -22.02 10.15
C ARG A 229 6.76 -22.12 8.70
N LEU A 230 8.00 -21.69 8.46
CA LEU A 230 8.72 -21.89 7.21
C LEU A 230 9.84 -22.92 7.38
N GLU A 231 9.92 -23.85 6.44
CA GLU A 231 11.02 -24.81 6.29
C GLU A 231 12.02 -24.36 5.20
N LEU A 232 13.07 -25.13 4.97
CA LEU A 232 14.12 -24.81 4.00
C LEU A 232 13.53 -24.56 2.60
N ASN A 233 13.89 -23.43 2.00
CA ASN A 233 13.42 -22.94 0.69
C ASN A 233 11.94 -22.52 0.64
N GLU A 234 11.26 -22.44 1.79
CA GLU A 234 9.89 -21.94 1.83
C GLU A 234 9.87 -20.41 1.91
N ILE A 235 8.83 -19.83 1.28
CA ILE A 235 8.63 -18.39 1.20
C ILE A 235 7.31 -18.06 1.90
N GLY A 236 7.30 -17.02 2.73
CA GLY A 236 6.07 -16.58 3.40
C GLY A 236 6.04 -15.10 3.74
N ARG A 237 4.83 -14.57 3.85
CA ARG A 237 4.60 -13.19 4.33
C ARG A 237 4.48 -13.20 5.84
N MET A 238 5.25 -12.37 6.52
CA MET A 238 5.25 -12.32 7.97
C MET A 238 5.48 -10.92 8.52
N THR A 239 5.07 -10.74 9.78
CA THR A 239 5.37 -9.57 10.58
C THR A 239 6.64 -9.78 11.38
N ILE A 240 7.56 -8.82 11.31
CA ILE A 240 8.83 -8.82 12.04
C ILE A 240 8.87 -7.59 12.94
N ARG A 241 8.99 -7.79 14.25
CA ARG A 241 9.13 -6.72 15.24
C ARG A 241 10.59 -6.54 15.59
N THR A 242 11.10 -5.33 15.41
CA THR A 242 12.51 -4.98 15.65
C THR A 242 12.68 -4.19 16.96
N ALA A 243 13.81 -4.36 17.63
CA ALA A 243 14.09 -3.70 18.90
C ALA A 243 14.29 -2.18 18.77
N VAL A 244 14.72 -1.73 17.58
CA VAL A 244 14.91 -0.31 17.22
C VAL A 244 14.29 -0.07 15.85
N PRO A 245 13.75 1.13 15.57
CA PRO A 245 13.11 1.39 14.28
C PRO A 245 14.13 1.29 13.13
N LEU A 246 13.67 0.75 12.00
CA LEU A 246 14.42 0.70 10.75
C LEU A 246 13.89 1.77 9.80
N ALA A 247 14.80 2.47 9.11
CA ALA A 247 14.46 3.41 8.05
C ALA A 247 14.50 2.67 6.70
N PHE A 248 13.34 2.41 6.08
CA PHE A 248 13.25 1.55 4.90
C PHE A 248 12.24 2.04 3.87
N ASP A 249 12.37 1.53 2.65
CA ASP A 249 11.36 1.67 1.60
C ASP A 249 10.85 0.26 1.23
N PRO A 250 9.65 0.13 0.65
CA PRO A 250 9.23 -1.13 0.06
C PRO A 250 10.26 -1.60 -0.97
N TYR A 251 10.57 -2.90 -0.99
CA TYR A 251 11.59 -3.51 -1.86
C TYR A 251 11.42 -3.16 -3.34
N ARG A 252 10.17 -3.07 -3.80
CA ARG A 252 9.83 -2.67 -5.18
C ARG A 252 10.22 -1.23 -5.51
N ARG A 253 10.26 -0.33 -4.53
CA ARG A 253 10.65 1.07 -4.71
C ARG A 253 12.17 1.25 -4.58
N ASN A 254 12.79 0.59 -3.61
CA ASN A 254 14.23 0.60 -3.44
C ASN A 254 14.71 -0.76 -2.91
N ARG A 255 15.45 -1.50 -3.75
CA ARG A 255 15.94 -2.85 -3.41
C ARG A 255 16.97 -2.82 -2.28
N SER A 256 17.80 -1.78 -2.19
CA SER A 256 18.85 -1.68 -1.18
C SER A 256 18.29 -1.38 0.21
N THR A 257 17.34 -0.44 0.32
CA THR A 257 16.68 -0.12 1.59
C THR A 257 15.45 -0.98 1.88
N GLY A 258 14.96 -1.76 0.92
CA GLY A 258 13.86 -2.69 1.12
C GLY A 258 14.27 -4.14 1.32
N SER A 259 15.57 -4.45 1.35
CA SER A 259 16.07 -5.80 1.63
C SER A 259 16.70 -5.90 3.02
N PHE A 260 16.64 -7.09 3.59
CA PHE A 260 17.35 -7.44 4.81
C PHE A 260 17.69 -8.93 4.81
N VAL A 261 18.54 -9.31 5.77
CA VAL A 261 18.77 -10.71 6.10
C VAL A 261 18.50 -10.95 7.58
N LEU A 262 18.03 -12.16 7.91
CA LEU A 262 17.93 -12.64 9.28
C LEU A 262 19.15 -13.50 9.60
N VAL A 263 19.73 -13.28 10.77
CA VAL A 263 20.91 -13.98 11.27
C VAL A 263 20.55 -14.63 12.60
N ASP A 264 20.88 -15.91 12.77
CA ASP A 264 20.70 -16.60 14.04
C ASP A 264 21.67 -16.04 15.09
N GLU A 265 21.17 -15.67 16.27
CA GLU A 265 22.02 -15.05 17.32
C GLU A 265 23.03 -16.02 17.93
N THR A 266 22.79 -17.33 17.80
CA THR A 266 23.61 -18.38 18.40
C THR A 266 24.67 -18.88 17.43
N THR A 267 24.28 -19.16 16.17
CA THR A 267 25.21 -19.70 15.17
C THR A 267 25.90 -18.62 14.34
N ASN A 268 25.32 -17.41 14.28
CA ASN A 268 25.69 -16.34 13.35
C ASN A 268 25.45 -16.67 11.87
N ASP A 269 24.70 -17.72 11.58
CA ASP A 269 24.34 -18.07 10.21
C ASP A 269 23.27 -17.13 9.69
N THR A 270 23.35 -16.79 8.40
CA THR A 270 22.25 -16.10 7.71
C THR A 270 21.16 -17.12 7.39
N VAL A 271 20.07 -17.07 8.14
CA VAL A 271 18.99 -18.07 8.06
C VAL A 271 17.88 -17.71 7.08
N ALA A 272 17.74 -16.43 6.72
CA ALA A 272 16.73 -15.99 5.77
C ALA A 272 17.11 -14.70 5.03
N ALA A 273 16.55 -14.53 3.85
CA ALA A 273 16.56 -13.28 3.10
C ALA A 273 15.14 -12.70 3.05
N GLY A 274 15.01 -11.38 3.19
CA GLY A 274 13.72 -10.72 3.31
C GLY A 274 13.57 -9.48 2.43
N MET A 275 12.34 -9.26 2.00
CA MET A 275 11.89 -8.11 1.19
C MET A 275 10.79 -7.39 1.95
N LEU A 276 11.01 -6.12 2.28
CA LEU A 276 10.06 -5.27 3.00
C LEU A 276 8.93 -4.84 2.07
N LEU A 277 7.70 -4.99 2.55
CA LEU A 277 6.48 -4.59 1.84
C LEU A 277 5.97 -3.24 2.35
N GLY A 278 6.14 -2.95 3.64
CA GLY A 278 5.64 -1.74 4.28
C GLY A 278 5.68 -1.84 5.81
N PRO A 279 5.05 -0.88 6.53
CA PRO A 279 4.75 -1.07 7.94
C PRO A 279 3.86 -2.30 8.09
N ALA A 280 4.04 -3.06 9.17
CA ALA A 280 3.02 -4.02 9.54
C ALA A 280 1.73 -3.26 9.81
N SER A 281 0.64 -3.65 9.13
CA SER A 281 -0.69 -3.22 9.53
C SER A 281 -0.90 -3.69 10.95
N ASP A 282 -1.21 -2.76 11.85
CA ASP A 282 -1.37 -2.97 13.28
C ASP A 282 -2.50 -4.00 13.53
N LYS A 283 -2.17 -5.30 13.55
CA LYS A 283 -3.07 -6.35 14.06
C LYS A 283 -3.19 -6.27 15.59
N ASP A 284 -2.33 -5.48 16.25
CA ASP A 284 -2.36 -5.22 17.71
C ASP A 284 -3.47 -4.23 18.10
N VAL A 285 -4.24 -3.67 17.15
CA VAL A 285 -5.55 -3.08 17.46
C VAL A 285 -6.59 -4.18 17.47
N THR A 286 -6.60 -4.97 18.55
CA THR A 286 -7.77 -5.79 18.85
C THR A 286 -8.91 -4.84 19.19
N TRP A 287 -10.08 -5.08 18.60
CA TRP A 287 -11.29 -4.40 19.02
C TRP A 287 -11.51 -4.72 20.50
N ASP A 288 -11.32 -3.73 21.38
CA ASP A 288 -11.64 -3.89 22.80
C ASP A 288 -13.14 -4.15 22.89
N THR A 289 -13.50 -5.39 23.19
CA THR A 289 -14.89 -5.82 23.25
C THR A 289 -15.65 -5.21 24.42
N GLY A 290 -14.95 -4.58 25.37
CA GLY A 290 -15.52 -3.99 26.57
C GLY A 290 -16.41 -4.97 27.36
N GLU A 291 -17.06 -4.50 28.42
CA GLU A 291 -18.04 -5.32 29.16
C GLU A 291 -19.47 -5.20 28.59
N LEU A 292 -19.69 -4.30 27.64
CA LEU A 292 -21.00 -3.98 27.07
C LEU A 292 -21.15 -4.57 25.67
N THR A 293 -21.83 -5.72 25.57
CA THR A 293 -22.18 -6.29 24.26
C THR A 293 -23.18 -5.40 23.52
N ARG A 294 -23.18 -5.51 22.20
CA ARG A 294 -24.11 -4.82 21.31
C ARG A 294 -25.56 -5.15 21.63
N GLU A 295 -25.88 -6.42 21.88
CA GLU A 295 -27.24 -6.87 22.17
C GLU A 295 -27.74 -6.24 23.48
N ARG A 296 -26.86 -6.14 24.50
CA ARG A 296 -27.17 -5.46 25.76
C ARG A 296 -27.34 -3.95 25.55
N ARG A 297 -26.51 -3.32 24.72
CA ARG A 297 -26.62 -1.90 24.37
C ARG A 297 -27.95 -1.61 23.68
N TRP A 298 -28.27 -2.35 22.62
CA TRP A 298 -29.50 -2.18 21.85
C TRP A 298 -30.75 -2.41 22.70
N ALA A 299 -30.75 -3.43 23.56
CA ALA A 299 -31.84 -3.67 24.51
C ALA A 299 -32.01 -2.51 25.52
N ALA A 300 -30.90 -1.96 26.04
CA ALA A 300 -30.94 -0.85 26.99
C ALA A 300 -31.41 0.47 26.36
N LEU A 301 -31.08 0.70 25.07
CA LEU A 301 -31.53 1.87 24.31
C LEU A 301 -32.93 1.69 23.71
N GLY A 302 -33.45 0.46 23.66
CA GLY A 302 -34.69 0.15 22.95
C GLY A 302 -34.58 0.36 21.43
N ALA A 303 -33.36 0.34 20.88
CA ALA A 303 -33.08 0.68 19.48
C ALA A 303 -32.11 -0.35 18.87
N LYS A 304 -32.42 -0.80 17.65
CA LYS A 304 -31.55 -1.63 16.82
C LYS A 304 -30.94 -0.73 15.74
N GLY A 305 -29.62 -0.70 15.63
CA GLY A 305 -28.96 0.07 14.57
C GLY A 305 -28.88 -0.71 13.25
N THR A 306 -28.79 0.03 12.14
CA THR A 306 -28.62 -0.52 10.79
C THR A 306 -28.06 0.59 9.87
N THR A 307 -27.52 0.21 8.72
CA THR A 307 -27.10 1.15 7.69
C THR A 307 -28.03 1.07 6.49
N LEU A 308 -28.63 2.21 6.11
CA LEU A 308 -29.29 2.40 4.81
C LEU A 308 -28.34 3.16 3.90
N TRP A 309 -27.94 2.53 2.80
CA TRP A 309 -27.01 3.09 1.84
C TRP A 309 -27.73 3.55 0.58
N PHE A 310 -28.03 4.84 0.50
CA PHE A 310 -28.64 5.45 -0.68
C PHE A 310 -27.57 5.69 -1.75
N THR A 311 -27.69 4.99 -2.89
CA THR A 311 -26.82 5.12 -4.07
C THR A 311 -27.63 5.56 -5.30
N GLY A 312 -26.98 6.23 -6.26
CA GLY A 312 -27.64 6.80 -7.45
C GLY A 312 -26.87 7.97 -8.04
N LEU A 313 -27.29 8.43 -9.22
CA LEU A 313 -26.68 9.58 -9.91
C LEU A 313 -26.70 10.87 -9.06
N PRO A 314 -25.75 11.80 -9.25
CA PRO A 314 -25.86 13.15 -8.67
C PRO A 314 -27.24 13.76 -8.95
N ALA A 315 -27.81 14.50 -7.99
CA ALA A 315 -29.18 15.05 -8.07
C ALA A 315 -30.33 14.02 -8.20
N SER A 316 -30.09 12.71 -8.04
CA SER A 316 -31.16 11.70 -8.07
C SER A 316 -32.16 11.81 -6.91
N GLY A 317 -31.88 12.58 -5.86
CA GLY A 317 -32.77 12.77 -4.71
C GLY A 317 -32.42 11.96 -3.46
N LYS A 318 -31.27 11.26 -3.44
CA LYS A 318 -30.74 10.54 -2.26
C LYS A 318 -30.80 11.34 -0.97
N SER A 319 -30.13 12.50 -0.92
CA SER A 319 -30.07 13.33 0.28
C SER A 319 -31.45 13.85 0.71
N THR A 320 -32.36 14.07 -0.25
CA THR A 320 -33.75 14.50 0.03
C THR A 320 -34.54 13.39 0.73
N ILE A 321 -34.51 12.17 0.18
CA ILE A 321 -35.19 11.01 0.78
C ILE A 321 -34.57 10.67 2.14
N ALA A 322 -33.23 10.64 2.23
CA ALA A 322 -32.52 10.37 3.46
C ALA A 322 -32.83 11.39 4.56
N ALA A 323 -32.91 12.69 4.24
CA ALA A 323 -33.27 13.72 5.21
C ALA A 323 -34.73 13.62 5.69
N ALA A 324 -35.66 13.30 4.78
CA ALA A 324 -37.06 13.10 5.16
C ALA A 324 -37.26 11.85 6.04
N LEU A 325 -36.52 10.76 5.73
CA LEU A 325 -36.52 9.55 6.53
C LEU A 325 -35.85 9.77 7.90
N GLU A 326 -34.75 10.52 7.94
CA GLU A 326 -34.08 10.92 9.19
C GLU A 326 -35.06 11.62 10.13
N ALA A 327 -35.77 12.63 9.63
CA ALA A 327 -36.77 13.37 10.41
C ALA A 327 -37.84 12.43 10.99
N ARG A 328 -38.41 11.54 10.17
CA ARG A 328 -39.42 10.58 10.62
C ARG A 328 -38.89 9.62 11.70
N LEU A 329 -37.68 9.09 11.53
CA LEU A 329 -37.07 8.18 12.51
C LEU A 329 -36.89 8.90 13.85
N VAL A 330 -36.33 10.10 13.83
CA VAL A 330 -36.11 10.89 15.06
C VAL A 330 -37.43 11.28 15.72
N ASP A 331 -38.42 11.72 14.95
CA ASP A 331 -39.76 12.10 15.46
C ASP A 331 -40.51 10.92 16.10
N THR A 332 -40.18 9.69 15.70
CA THR A 332 -40.74 8.45 16.26
C THR A 332 -39.87 7.84 17.37
N GLY A 333 -38.83 8.56 17.80
CA GLY A 333 -37.95 8.13 18.89
C GLY A 333 -36.86 7.13 18.50
N VAL A 334 -36.67 6.89 17.20
CA VAL A 334 -35.61 6.02 16.67
C VAL A 334 -34.36 6.87 16.40
N PRO A 335 -33.21 6.60 17.06
CA PRO A 335 -31.99 7.32 16.79
C PRO A 335 -31.56 7.13 15.33
N ALA A 336 -31.37 8.23 14.59
CA ALA A 336 -30.91 8.21 13.21
C ALA A 336 -29.92 9.34 12.96
N TYR A 337 -29.00 9.13 12.02
CA TYR A 337 -28.04 10.15 11.62
C TYR A 337 -27.67 10.02 10.15
N ARG A 338 -27.71 11.12 9.41
CA ARG A 338 -27.41 11.17 7.99
C ARG A 338 -25.96 11.49 7.70
N LEU A 339 -25.28 10.57 7.03
CA LEU A 339 -23.92 10.71 6.51
C LEU A 339 -24.00 11.18 5.05
N ASP A 340 -23.86 12.49 4.84
CA ASP A 340 -23.89 13.12 3.52
C ASP A 340 -22.50 13.26 2.90
N GLY A 341 -22.36 12.95 1.62
CA GLY A 341 -21.08 13.00 0.92
C GLY A 341 -20.40 14.37 0.92
N ASP A 342 -21.15 15.47 0.93
CA ASP A 342 -20.55 16.81 0.99
C ASP A 342 -20.14 17.14 2.44
N ASN A 343 -20.97 16.77 3.42
CA ASN A 343 -20.67 17.01 4.83
C ASN A 343 -19.40 16.27 5.28
N LEU A 344 -19.23 15.03 4.85
CA LEU A 344 -18.07 14.21 5.19
C LEU A 344 -16.76 14.82 4.66
N ARG A 345 -16.80 15.58 3.56
CA ARG A 345 -15.65 16.26 2.97
C ARG A 345 -15.21 17.51 3.73
N HIS A 346 -15.93 17.91 4.77
CA HIS A 346 -15.46 18.95 5.70
C HIS A 346 -14.61 18.41 6.87
N GLY A 347 -14.44 17.09 6.96
CA GLY A 347 -13.64 16.46 8.03
C GLY A 347 -13.15 15.07 7.64
N LEU A 348 -13.97 14.03 7.88
CA LEU A 348 -13.59 12.61 7.68
C LEU A 348 -12.92 12.33 6.32
N ASN A 349 -13.36 13.03 5.27
CA ASN A 349 -12.93 12.87 3.89
C ASN A 349 -12.35 14.18 3.30
N GLU A 350 -11.85 15.11 4.13
CA GLU A 350 -11.37 16.44 3.67
C GLU A 350 -10.18 16.37 2.72
N ASN A 351 -9.36 15.32 2.86
CA ASN A 351 -8.13 15.14 2.09
C ASN A 351 -8.36 14.42 0.75
N LEU A 352 -9.61 14.06 0.41
CA LEU A 352 -9.93 13.26 -0.77
C LEU A 352 -10.45 14.15 -1.90
N GLY A 353 -9.94 13.93 -3.11
CA GLY A 353 -10.47 14.50 -4.35
C GLY A 353 -11.65 13.71 -4.91
N PHE A 354 -11.71 13.60 -6.24
CA PHE A 354 -12.79 12.95 -6.98
C PHE A 354 -12.29 11.90 -7.99
N SER A 355 -11.01 11.48 -7.88
CA SER A 355 -10.48 10.37 -8.68
C SER A 355 -11.19 9.05 -8.32
N PRO A 356 -11.07 7.99 -9.14
CA PRO A 356 -11.58 6.66 -8.80
C PRO A 356 -11.09 6.15 -7.44
N GLU A 357 -9.80 6.30 -7.14
CA GLU A 357 -9.19 5.87 -5.88
C GLU A 357 -9.71 6.66 -4.68
N ASP A 358 -9.82 7.99 -4.82
CA ASP A 358 -10.39 8.86 -3.79
C ASP A 358 -11.86 8.53 -3.52
N ARG A 359 -12.62 8.12 -4.54
CA ARG A 359 -14.02 7.68 -4.39
C ARG A 359 -14.12 6.36 -3.65
N ALA A 360 -13.26 5.39 -3.99
CA ALA A 360 -13.19 4.11 -3.28
C ALA A 360 -12.86 4.33 -1.80
N GLU A 361 -11.87 5.17 -1.49
CA GLU A 361 -11.52 5.51 -0.11
C GLU A 361 -12.63 6.29 0.62
N ASN A 362 -13.32 7.20 -0.07
CA ASN A 362 -14.49 7.90 0.48
C ASN A 362 -15.62 6.92 0.85
N VAL A 363 -15.90 5.93 0.01
CA VAL A 363 -16.88 4.87 0.31
C VAL A 363 -16.41 4.04 1.50
N ARG A 364 -15.16 3.58 1.52
CA ARG A 364 -14.59 2.77 2.60
C ARG A 364 -14.66 3.47 3.96
N ARG A 365 -14.21 4.73 4.06
CA ARG A 365 -14.26 5.51 5.32
C ARG A 365 -15.69 5.72 5.81
N THR A 366 -16.59 6.04 4.89
CA THR A 366 -18.01 6.23 5.21
C THR A 366 -18.65 4.92 5.69
N ALA A 367 -18.29 3.78 5.10
CA ALA A 367 -18.77 2.47 5.53
C ALA A 367 -18.33 2.14 6.96
N HIS A 368 -17.06 2.40 7.32
CA HIS A 368 -16.61 2.22 8.70
C HIS A 368 -17.36 3.14 9.68
N ALA A 369 -17.56 4.42 9.33
CA ALA A 369 -18.31 5.35 10.18
C ALA A 369 -19.78 4.92 10.35
N ALA A 370 -20.43 4.51 9.27
CA ALA A 370 -21.81 4.02 9.29
C ALA A 370 -21.95 2.76 10.15
N ARG A 371 -21.01 1.81 10.02
CA ARG A 371 -20.96 0.59 10.85
C ARG A 371 -20.87 0.91 12.34
N LEU A 372 -20.05 1.89 12.73
CA LEU A 372 -19.92 2.32 14.13
C LEU A 372 -21.21 2.93 14.67
N LEU A 373 -21.89 3.77 13.88
CA LEU A 373 -23.19 4.32 14.25
C LEU A 373 -24.23 3.20 14.41
N ALA A 374 -24.30 2.27 13.46
CA ALA A 374 -25.18 1.12 13.55
C ALA A 374 -24.89 0.23 14.76
N ASP A 375 -23.62 -0.07 15.05
CA ASP A 375 -23.24 -0.80 16.26
C ASP A 375 -23.69 -0.08 17.55
N SER A 376 -23.66 1.26 17.56
CA SER A 376 -24.13 2.07 18.70
C SER A 376 -25.65 2.08 18.89
N GLY A 377 -26.43 1.55 17.94
CA GLY A 377 -27.90 1.54 17.97
C GLY A 377 -28.57 2.63 17.13
N VAL A 378 -27.80 3.34 16.30
CA VAL A 378 -28.30 4.42 15.42
C VAL A 378 -28.60 3.88 14.02
N VAL A 379 -29.67 4.34 13.39
CA VAL A 379 -29.93 4.11 11.96
C VAL A 379 -29.05 5.08 11.15
N ALA A 380 -27.97 4.56 10.58
CA ALA A 380 -27.05 5.33 9.74
C ALA A 380 -27.63 5.47 8.32
N LEU A 381 -27.91 6.71 7.90
CA LEU A 381 -28.46 7.02 6.58
C LEU A 381 -27.37 7.58 5.68
N VAL A 382 -26.72 6.74 4.89
CA VAL A 382 -25.62 7.15 4.01
C VAL A 382 -26.17 7.64 2.67
N SER A 383 -25.79 8.85 2.26
CA SER A 383 -26.19 9.44 0.98
C SER A 383 -24.96 9.76 0.13
N LEU A 384 -24.51 8.77 -0.65
CA LEU A 384 -23.33 8.85 -1.51
C LEU A 384 -23.68 8.53 -2.97
N VAL A 385 -22.86 8.99 -3.90
CA VAL A 385 -23.00 8.59 -5.31
C VAL A 385 -22.56 7.13 -5.49
N SER A 386 -21.45 6.72 -4.86
CA SER A 386 -20.91 5.34 -4.89
C SER A 386 -21.05 4.63 -6.25
N PRO A 387 -20.40 5.15 -7.30
CA PRO A 387 -20.70 4.79 -8.67
C PRO A 387 -20.31 3.36 -9.06
N TYR A 388 -19.31 2.77 -8.40
CA TYR A 388 -18.78 1.45 -8.72
C TYR A 388 -19.42 0.37 -7.84
N ALA A 389 -19.76 -0.77 -8.43
CA ALA A 389 -20.34 -1.90 -7.71
C ALA A 389 -19.35 -2.47 -6.67
N ALA A 390 -18.08 -2.62 -7.06
CA ALA A 390 -17.03 -3.15 -6.19
C ALA A 390 -16.88 -2.37 -4.86
N ASP A 391 -17.00 -1.04 -4.89
CA ASP A 391 -16.92 -0.21 -3.69
C ASP A 391 -18.12 -0.44 -2.75
N ARG A 392 -19.31 -0.65 -3.31
CA ARG A 392 -20.53 -0.93 -2.53
C ARG A 392 -20.50 -2.34 -1.95
N ASP A 393 -19.97 -3.31 -2.68
CA ASP A 393 -19.74 -4.67 -2.20
C ASP A 393 -18.71 -4.68 -1.06
N ALA A 394 -17.64 -3.90 -1.17
CA ALA A 394 -16.68 -3.71 -0.08
C ALA A 394 -17.33 -3.06 1.15
N ALA A 395 -18.18 -2.04 0.96
CA ALA A 395 -18.94 -1.44 2.06
C ALA A 395 -19.87 -2.44 2.74
N ARG A 396 -20.53 -3.32 1.97
CA ARG A 396 -21.37 -4.40 2.49
C ARG A 396 -20.54 -5.42 3.28
N ALA A 397 -19.36 -5.80 2.79
CA ALA A 397 -18.44 -6.70 3.48
C ALA A 397 -17.99 -6.15 4.85
N ILE A 398 -17.63 -4.85 4.92
CA ILE A 398 -17.26 -4.18 6.18
C ILE A 398 -18.36 -4.30 7.25
N HIS A 399 -19.64 -4.22 6.84
CA HIS A 399 -20.75 -4.38 7.78
C HIS A 399 -20.95 -5.84 8.18
N ALA A 400 -20.82 -6.77 7.23
CA ALA A 400 -20.96 -8.21 7.46
C ALA A 400 -19.91 -8.76 8.42
N GLU A 401 -18.67 -8.25 8.40
CA GLU A 401 -17.59 -8.62 9.33
C GLU A 401 -17.97 -8.47 10.81
N GLN A 402 -18.97 -7.63 11.10
CA GLN A 402 -19.43 -7.33 12.44
C GLN A 402 -20.92 -7.62 12.59
N ASP A 403 -21.52 -8.41 11.69
CA ASP A 403 -22.92 -8.80 11.74
C ASP A 403 -23.88 -7.59 11.90
N ILE A 404 -23.60 -6.51 11.15
CA ILE A 404 -24.46 -5.33 11.07
C ILE A 404 -25.23 -5.37 9.75
N ASP A 405 -26.54 -5.12 9.81
CA ASP A 405 -27.40 -5.03 8.62
C ASP A 405 -26.98 -3.85 7.72
N PHE A 406 -26.66 -4.16 6.46
CA PHE A 406 -26.43 -3.19 5.37
C PHE A 406 -27.55 -3.31 4.34
N LEU A 407 -28.28 -2.22 4.11
CA LEU A 407 -29.43 -2.16 3.21
C LEU A 407 -29.15 -1.17 2.08
N GLU A 408 -28.87 -1.69 0.89
CA GLU A 408 -28.62 -0.89 -0.30
C GLU A 408 -29.94 -0.38 -0.90
N VAL A 409 -30.05 0.95 -0.99
CA VAL A 409 -31.21 1.64 -1.55
C VAL A 409 -30.80 2.34 -2.84
N PHE A 410 -31.24 1.79 -3.97
CA PHE A 410 -30.98 2.39 -5.27
C PHE A 410 -32.02 3.47 -5.58
N VAL A 411 -31.56 4.72 -5.73
CA VAL A 411 -32.40 5.85 -6.16
C VAL A 411 -32.29 6.00 -7.68
N ASP A 412 -33.15 5.27 -8.38
CA ASP A 412 -33.17 5.12 -9.84
C ASP A 412 -33.91 6.28 -10.51
N THR A 413 -33.32 7.48 -10.45
CA THR A 413 -33.84 8.64 -11.17
C THR A 413 -33.11 8.77 -12.51
N PRO A 414 -33.83 8.85 -13.65
CA PRO A 414 -33.20 8.97 -14.96
C PRO A 414 -32.25 10.17 -15.05
N LEU A 415 -31.18 10.03 -15.83
CA LEU A 415 -30.18 11.09 -16.02
C LEU A 415 -30.81 12.41 -16.49
N SER A 416 -31.75 12.36 -17.43
CA SER A 416 -32.44 13.54 -17.95
C SER A 416 -33.21 14.31 -16.86
N GLU A 417 -33.78 13.60 -15.90
CA GLU A 417 -34.48 14.20 -14.76
C GLU A 417 -33.49 14.74 -13.72
N CYS A 418 -32.37 14.05 -13.50
CA CYS A 418 -31.28 14.56 -12.66
C CYS A 418 -30.69 15.86 -13.21
N GLU A 419 -30.45 15.93 -14.52
CA GLU A 419 -30.00 17.13 -15.23
C GLU A 419 -31.04 18.26 -15.18
N ARG A 420 -32.33 17.95 -15.32
CA ARG A 420 -33.40 18.96 -15.23
C ARG A 420 -33.49 19.58 -13.83
N ARG A 421 -33.26 18.80 -12.78
CA ARG A 421 -33.34 19.25 -11.38
C ARG A 421 -32.10 20.02 -10.93
N ASP A 422 -30.92 19.63 -11.43
CA ASP A 422 -29.55 20.10 -11.12
C ASP A 422 -29.44 21.32 -10.17
N PRO A 423 -29.69 21.15 -8.87
CA PRO A 423 -29.83 22.28 -7.94
C PRO A 423 -28.50 23.02 -7.70
N LYS A 424 -27.38 22.39 -8.07
CA LYS A 424 -26.01 22.91 -7.90
C LYS A 424 -25.36 23.31 -9.22
N GLY A 425 -26.06 23.18 -10.35
CA GLY A 425 -25.52 23.49 -11.68
C GLY A 425 -24.34 22.60 -12.10
N LEU A 426 -24.20 21.40 -11.52
CA LEU A 426 -23.04 20.53 -11.73
C LEU A 426 -23.10 19.83 -13.08
N TYR A 427 -24.28 19.45 -13.56
CA TYR A 427 -24.44 18.79 -14.85
C TYR A 427 -24.13 19.74 -16.00
N ALA A 428 -24.57 21.01 -15.91
CA ALA A 428 -24.26 22.01 -16.92
C ALA A 428 -22.74 22.24 -17.05
N ARG A 429 -22.04 22.35 -15.91
CA ARG A 429 -20.58 22.53 -15.85
C ARG A 429 -19.83 21.28 -16.30
N ALA A 430 -20.31 20.09 -15.97
CA ALA A 430 -19.74 18.83 -16.45
C ALA A 430 -19.88 18.69 -17.98
N ARG A 431 -21.03 19.04 -18.55
CA ARG A 431 -21.25 19.08 -20.01
C ARG A 431 -20.36 20.11 -20.72
N ALA A 432 -20.03 21.21 -20.03
CA ALA A 432 -19.08 22.22 -20.52
C ALA A 432 -17.60 21.81 -20.36
N GLY A 433 -17.31 20.65 -19.75
CA GLY A 433 -15.95 20.15 -19.54
C GLY A 433 -15.21 20.77 -18.36
N GLU A 434 -15.88 21.56 -17.52
CA GLU A 434 -15.26 22.20 -16.34
C GLU A 434 -15.05 21.25 -15.17
N ILE A 435 -15.83 20.17 -15.11
CA ILE A 435 -15.74 19.14 -14.06
C ILE A 435 -15.30 17.83 -14.73
N PRO A 436 -14.01 17.45 -14.60
CA PRO A 436 -13.54 16.17 -15.12
C PRO A 436 -14.17 15.02 -14.34
N GLU A 437 -14.31 13.86 -15.01
CA GLU A 437 -14.73 12.59 -14.38
C GLU A 437 -16.06 12.67 -13.60
N PHE A 438 -17.03 13.41 -14.14
CA PHE A 438 -18.33 13.56 -13.53
C PHE A 438 -19.22 12.33 -13.81
N THR A 439 -19.69 11.69 -12.74
CA THR A 439 -20.49 10.47 -12.80
C THR A 439 -21.79 10.67 -13.58
N GLY A 440 -22.02 9.82 -14.59
CA GLY A 440 -23.17 9.88 -15.48
C GLY A 440 -22.95 10.75 -16.73
N ILE A 441 -21.80 11.42 -16.85
CA ILE A 441 -21.43 12.24 -18.02
C ILE A 441 -20.10 11.79 -18.61
N SER A 442 -19.00 12.00 -17.88
CA SER A 442 -17.63 11.66 -18.29
C SER A 442 -17.01 10.51 -17.49
N ALA A 443 -17.71 10.03 -16.45
CA ALA A 443 -17.38 8.80 -15.72
C ALA A 443 -18.63 7.90 -15.59
N PRO A 444 -18.48 6.56 -15.53
CA PRO A 444 -19.61 5.64 -15.48
C PRO A 444 -20.33 5.66 -14.12
N TYR A 445 -21.57 5.15 -14.12
CA TYR A 445 -22.31 4.75 -12.94
C TYR A 445 -22.81 3.33 -13.17
N GLU A 446 -22.51 2.42 -12.25
CA GLU A 446 -22.89 1.00 -12.31
C GLU A 446 -24.08 0.77 -11.37
N PRO A 447 -25.31 0.64 -11.89
CA PRO A 447 -26.49 0.36 -11.08
C PRO A 447 -26.30 -0.94 -10.28
N PRO A 448 -26.74 -0.99 -9.01
CA PRO A 448 -26.65 -2.22 -8.24
C PRO A 448 -27.57 -3.29 -8.85
N PRO A 449 -27.07 -4.53 -9.05
CA PRO A 449 -27.86 -5.59 -9.68
C PRO A 449 -28.97 -6.11 -8.78
N SER A 450 -28.81 -5.99 -7.45
CA SER A 450 -29.74 -6.55 -6.46
C SER A 450 -29.83 -5.69 -5.19
N PRO A 451 -30.31 -4.44 -5.28
CA PRO A 451 -30.51 -3.60 -4.10
C PRO A 451 -31.66 -4.12 -3.25
N GLU A 452 -31.59 -3.95 -1.93
CA GLU A 452 -32.70 -4.27 -1.02
C GLU A 452 -33.96 -3.43 -1.29
N LEU A 453 -33.79 -2.22 -1.84
CA LEU A 453 -34.90 -1.35 -2.21
C LEU A 453 -34.54 -0.46 -3.41
N THR A 454 -35.44 -0.36 -4.37
CA THR A 454 -35.33 0.62 -5.48
C THR A 454 -36.39 1.70 -5.34
N LEU A 455 -35.98 2.96 -5.32
CA LEU A 455 -36.81 4.15 -5.14
C LEU A 455 -36.65 5.11 -6.32
N THR A 456 -37.66 5.94 -6.55
CA THR A 456 -37.57 7.12 -7.42
C THR A 456 -37.81 8.36 -6.58
N ALA A 457 -37.23 9.50 -6.96
CA ALA A 457 -37.43 10.75 -6.22
C ALA A 457 -38.62 11.57 -6.73
N SER A 458 -39.54 10.97 -7.49
CA SER A 458 -40.75 11.62 -8.00
C SER A 458 -41.76 11.90 -6.89
N ASP A 459 -41.82 11.04 -5.87
CA ASP A 459 -42.65 11.23 -4.68
C ASP A 459 -41.81 10.87 -3.43
N VAL A 460 -41.39 11.90 -2.69
CA VAL A 460 -40.57 11.72 -1.49
C VAL A 460 -41.37 11.05 -0.37
N ALA A 461 -42.68 11.29 -0.27
CA ALA A 461 -43.50 10.72 0.79
C ALA A 461 -43.64 9.20 0.58
N ASP A 462 -43.94 8.76 -0.65
CA ASP A 462 -43.97 7.33 -1.00
C ASP A 462 -42.60 6.66 -0.78
N ALA A 463 -41.51 7.33 -1.21
CA ALA A 463 -40.16 6.82 -1.02
C ALA A 463 -39.82 6.59 0.47
N VAL A 464 -40.23 7.52 1.35
CA VAL A 464 -40.05 7.39 2.80
C VAL A 464 -40.91 6.26 3.37
N GLU A 465 -42.17 6.10 2.95
CA GLU A 465 -43.01 4.98 3.40
C GLU A 465 -42.41 3.62 3.02
N ARG A 466 -41.87 3.50 1.81
CA ARG A 466 -41.25 2.26 1.33
C ARG A 466 -39.96 1.94 2.09
N ALA A 467 -39.13 2.95 2.37
CA ALA A 467 -37.94 2.79 3.20
C ALA A 467 -38.31 2.45 4.66
N TRP A 468 -39.38 3.04 5.19
CA TRP A 468 -39.92 2.71 6.50
C TRP A 468 -40.41 1.25 6.56
N ALA A 469 -41.15 0.79 5.55
CA ALA A 469 -41.62 -0.58 5.46
C ALA A 469 -40.46 -1.60 5.42
N LEU A 470 -39.35 -1.27 4.73
CA LEU A 470 -38.13 -2.07 4.77
C LEU A 470 -37.54 -2.16 6.18
N LEU A 471 -37.49 -1.04 6.91
CA LEU A 471 -37.02 -1.00 8.30
C LEU A 471 -37.90 -1.83 9.24
N VAL A 472 -39.23 -1.79 9.05
CA VAL A 472 -40.17 -2.66 9.78
C VAL A 472 -39.88 -4.13 9.50
N ALA A 473 -39.72 -4.50 8.22
CA ALA A 473 -39.44 -5.89 7.81
C ALA A 473 -38.12 -6.42 8.38
N ARG A 474 -37.14 -5.54 8.62
CA ARG A 474 -35.84 -5.86 9.25
C ARG A 474 -35.85 -5.80 10.79
N GLY A 475 -37.01 -5.51 11.38
CA GLY A 475 -37.18 -5.40 12.83
C GLY A 475 -36.42 -4.24 13.46
N VAL A 476 -36.12 -3.20 12.69
CA VAL A 476 -35.37 -2.01 13.15
C VAL A 476 -36.32 -1.01 13.81
N VAL A 477 -37.53 -0.87 13.26
CA VAL A 477 -38.60 -0.03 13.82
C VAL A 477 -39.85 -0.87 14.06
N GLY A 478 -40.68 -0.46 15.02
CA GLY A 478 -41.97 -1.10 15.27
C GLY A 478 -42.90 -0.93 14.07
N GLY A 479 -43.70 -1.95 13.76
CA GLY A 479 -44.80 -1.81 12.81
C GLY A 479 -45.76 -0.74 13.29
N SER A 480 -46.17 0.17 12.40
CA SER A 480 -47.13 1.22 12.72
C SER A 480 -48.39 0.61 13.34
N ALA A 481 -48.87 1.21 14.44
CA ALA A 481 -50.21 0.97 14.96
C ALA A 481 -51.27 1.55 14.02
#